data_AF-A0A7X8ZZM5-F1
#
_entry.id   AF-A0A7X8ZZM5-F1
#
_cell.length_a   1.000
_cell.length_b   1.000
_cell.length_c   1.000
_cell.angle_alpha   90.00
_cell.angle_beta   90.00
_cell.angle_gamma   90.00
#
_symmetry.space_group_name_H-M   'P 1'
#
loop_
_entity.id
_entity.type
_entity.pdbx_description
1 polymer ?
#
loop_
_entity_poly.entity_id
_entity_poly.type
_entity_poly.pdbx_seq_one_letter_code
_entity_poly.pdbx_strand_id
1 'polypeptide(L)'
;ALGGRVAEEIVFHDPSTGGSSDITKATDTARKMVTEYGMSARVGTVKLGSGNDEPFLGRDMGSGRDYSDELAFVVDEEVRKLLDDAHAEAYWVLNKNRDILDHLASKLLEQETLNRHELADIFANVHKYTPRDTWLFHQDRPVSELPAVDMPEGTATDKRAHSENSTATTDDVHSDSRGDDQEN
;
A
#
# COMPACT_ATOMS: atom_id res chain seq x y z
N ALA A 1 5.70 3.90 2.17
CA ALA A 1 6.63 4.99 2.50
C ALA A 1 7.40 4.69 3.78
N LEU A 2 6.75 4.51 4.94
CA LEU A 2 7.46 4.40 6.23
C LEU A 2 8.29 3.12 6.45
N GLY A 3 8.15 2.09 5.62
CA GLY A 3 8.86 0.81 5.82
C GLY A 3 10.38 0.94 5.85
N GLY A 4 10.99 1.78 5.01
CA GLY A 4 12.44 2.00 5.02
C GLY A 4 12.92 2.63 6.33
N ARG A 5 12.26 3.70 6.77
CA ARG A 5 12.57 4.38 8.05
C ARG A 5 12.41 3.45 9.26
N VAL A 6 11.42 2.56 9.24
CA VAL A 6 11.20 1.59 10.32
C VAL A 6 12.24 0.46 10.27
N ALA A 7 12.62 -0.01 9.08
CA ALA A 7 13.69 -0.99 8.94
C ALA A 7 15.01 -0.46 9.52
N GLU A 8 15.35 0.80 9.25
CA GLU A 8 16.52 1.44 9.86
C GLU A 8 16.46 1.47 11.39
N GLU A 9 15.30 1.78 11.97
CA GLU A 9 15.11 1.79 13.43
C GLU A 9 15.32 0.41 14.06
N ILE A 10 14.79 -0.62 13.40
CA ILE A 10 14.85 -2.01 13.83
C ILE A 10 16.29 -2.56 13.76
N VAL A 11 17.07 -2.11 12.79
CA VAL A 11 18.42 -2.65 12.52
C VAL A 11 19.52 -1.82 13.18
N PHE A 12 19.47 -0.49 13.05
CA PHE A 12 20.54 0.41 13.47
C PHE A 12 20.30 1.05 14.83
N HIS A 13 19.05 1.05 15.33
CA HIS A 13 18.67 1.64 16.62
C HIS A 13 19.11 3.10 16.83
N ASP A 14 19.46 3.80 15.75
CA ASP A 14 19.94 5.18 15.74
C ASP A 14 19.20 5.96 14.63
N PRO A 15 18.55 7.10 14.95
CA PRO A 15 17.86 7.88 13.94
C PRO A 15 18.81 8.41 12.85
N SER A 16 18.55 7.98 11.61
CA SER A 16 19.25 8.46 10.42
C SER A 16 18.44 9.53 9.67
N THR A 17 19.11 10.31 8.82
CA THR A 17 18.46 11.26 7.89
C THR A 17 18.01 10.61 6.58
N GLY A 18 18.35 9.34 6.34
CA GLY A 18 18.06 8.60 5.10
C GLY A 18 16.56 8.47 4.79
N GLY A 19 15.73 8.34 5.84
CA GLY A 19 14.27 8.24 5.72
C GLY A 19 13.51 9.55 5.48
N SER A 20 14.20 10.70 5.33
CA SER A 20 13.55 12.01 5.20
C SER A 20 12.57 12.09 4.01
N SER A 21 12.94 11.52 2.85
CA SER A 21 12.07 11.49 1.67
C SER A 21 10.77 10.71 1.92
N ASP A 22 10.86 9.60 2.66
CA ASP A 22 9.72 8.75 2.97
C ASP A 22 8.76 9.43 3.95
N ILE A 23 9.29 10.13 4.95
CA ILE A 23 8.50 10.90 5.91
C ILE A 23 7.71 12.01 5.20
N THR A 24 8.36 12.76 4.31
CA THR A 24 7.69 13.82 3.53
C THR A 24 6.55 13.24 2.69
N LYS A 25 6.82 12.19 1.90
CA LYS A 25 5.81 11.54 1.07
C LYS A 25 4.64 10.97 1.88
N ALA A 26 4.94 10.34 3.02
CA ALA A 26 3.92 9.80 3.92
C ALA A 26 3.06 10.92 4.49
N THR A 27 3.68 12.01 4.94
CA THR A 27 2.99 13.18 5.52
C THR A 27 2.08 13.85 4.50
N ASP A 28 2.56 14.07 3.27
CA ASP A 28 1.76 14.67 2.20
C ASP A 28 0.56 13.78 1.85
N THR A 29 0.76 12.47 1.78
CA THR A 29 -0.32 11.51 1.51
C THR A 29 -1.36 11.53 2.64
N ALA A 30 -0.92 11.45 3.90
CA ALA A 30 -1.81 11.48 5.06
C ALA A 30 -2.58 12.81 5.14
N ARG A 31 -1.93 13.94 4.84
CA ARG A 31 -2.60 15.24 4.79
C ARG A 31 -3.70 15.25 3.73
N LYS A 32 -3.43 14.77 2.51
CA LYS A 32 -4.45 14.65 1.45
C LYS A 32 -5.61 13.74 1.84
N MET A 33 -5.34 12.62 2.50
CA MET A 33 -6.38 11.74 3.02
C MET A 33 -7.36 12.49 3.92
N VAL A 34 -6.83 13.34 4.81
CA VAL A 34 -7.62 14.12 5.77
C VAL A 34 -8.30 15.33 5.13
N THR A 35 -7.58 16.11 4.31
CA THR A 35 -8.05 17.42 3.83
C THR A 35 -8.73 17.37 2.46
N GLU A 36 -8.43 16.38 1.63
CA GLU A 36 -8.93 16.31 0.25
C GLU A 36 -9.87 15.13 0.02
N TYR A 37 -9.61 13.97 0.64
CA TYR A 37 -10.36 12.74 0.39
C TYR A 37 -11.44 12.45 1.43
N GLY A 38 -11.53 13.27 2.49
CA GLY A 38 -12.54 13.09 3.54
C GLY A 38 -12.38 11.78 4.32
N MET A 39 -11.15 11.28 4.48
CA MET A 39 -10.85 10.04 5.21
C MET A 39 -10.70 10.25 6.73
N SER A 40 -11.22 11.35 7.26
CA SER A 40 -11.32 11.58 8.70
C SER A 40 -12.75 11.94 9.09
N ALA A 41 -13.32 11.15 9.99
CA ALA A 41 -14.65 11.41 10.56
C ALA A 41 -14.70 12.72 11.35
N ARG A 42 -13.58 13.09 12.00
CA ARG A 42 -13.47 14.29 12.84
C ARG A 42 -13.40 15.57 12.02
N VAL A 43 -12.78 15.50 10.85
CA VAL A 43 -12.75 16.61 9.88
C VAL A 43 -14.04 16.66 9.06
N GLY A 44 -14.60 15.49 8.72
CA GLY A 44 -15.79 15.36 7.90
C GLY A 44 -15.47 15.12 6.42
N THR A 45 -16.51 14.84 5.63
CA THR A 45 -16.40 14.67 4.17
C THR A 45 -16.38 16.02 3.45
N VAL A 46 -15.41 16.88 3.81
CA VAL A 46 -15.24 18.21 3.23
C VAL A 46 -13.84 18.33 2.63
N LYS A 47 -13.73 19.06 1.52
CA LYS A 47 -12.44 19.45 0.96
C LYS A 47 -11.99 20.74 1.64
N LEU A 48 -10.93 20.67 2.44
CA LEU A 48 -10.34 21.84 3.10
C LEU A 48 -9.26 22.44 2.22
N GLY A 49 -9.49 23.66 1.73
CA GLY A 49 -8.50 24.51 1.05
C GLY A 49 -7.83 23.88 -0.18
N SER A 50 -8.29 24.24 -1.37
CA SER A 50 -7.59 23.98 -2.65
C SER A 50 -7.05 25.27 -3.22
N GLY A 51 -6.18 25.95 -2.47
CA GLY A 51 -5.69 27.27 -2.84
C GLY A 51 -4.51 27.26 -3.82
N ASN A 52 -4.39 26.32 -4.76
CA ASN A 52 -3.22 26.27 -5.66
C ASN A 52 -3.42 25.66 -7.07
N ASP A 53 -4.65 25.44 -7.55
CA ASP A 53 -4.86 24.90 -8.92
C ASP A 53 -4.99 25.96 -10.03
N GLU A 54 -4.90 27.26 -9.72
CA GLU A 54 -4.93 28.36 -10.71
C GLU A 54 -3.61 29.14 -10.70
N PRO A 55 -2.65 28.86 -11.61
CA PRO A 55 -1.35 29.55 -11.66
C PRO A 55 -1.41 30.91 -12.39
N PHE A 56 -2.60 31.47 -12.65
CA PHE A 56 -2.74 32.55 -13.62
C PHE A 56 -3.47 33.78 -13.09
N LEU A 57 -2.99 34.40 -12.01
CA LEU A 57 -3.09 35.87 -11.84
C LEU A 57 -2.21 36.30 -10.68
N GLY A 58 -1.21 37.11 -10.99
CA GLY A 58 -0.25 37.61 -10.03
C GLY A 58 -0.92 38.36 -8.88
N ARG A 59 -0.37 38.13 -7.70
CA ARG A 59 -0.13 39.05 -6.58
C ARG A 59 -0.65 38.52 -5.23
N ASP A 60 0.29 38.63 -4.29
CA ASP A 60 0.18 38.65 -2.84
C ASP A 60 0.25 37.34 -2.05
N MET A 61 1.41 37.22 -1.40
CA MET A 61 1.70 36.56 -0.14
C MET A 61 0.51 36.63 0.83
N GLY A 62 -0.21 35.52 0.92
CA GLY A 62 -1.31 35.38 1.86
C GLY A 62 -1.92 33.99 1.77
N SER A 63 -1.08 32.95 1.79
CA SER A 63 -1.52 31.55 1.92
C SER A 63 -2.04 31.32 3.35
N GLY A 64 -3.16 31.97 3.67
CA GLY A 64 -3.94 31.68 4.87
C GLY A 64 -4.71 30.39 4.64
N ARG A 65 -4.77 29.53 5.67
CA ARG A 65 -5.65 28.36 5.66
C ARG A 65 -7.10 28.87 5.58
N ASP A 66 -7.92 28.38 4.65
CA ASP A 66 -9.36 28.72 4.55
C ASP A 66 -10.21 28.06 5.66
N TYR A 67 -9.62 27.72 6.81
CA TYR A 67 -10.26 27.04 7.92
C TYR A 67 -9.69 27.51 9.27
N SER A 68 -10.48 27.33 10.33
CA SER A 68 -10.12 27.80 11.68
C SER A 68 -8.88 27.10 12.24
N ASP A 69 -8.19 27.75 13.20
CA ASP A 69 -7.07 27.16 13.93
C ASP A 69 -7.48 25.87 14.67
N GLU A 70 -8.71 25.83 15.18
CA GLU A 70 -9.32 24.64 15.78
C GLU A 70 -9.34 23.48 14.78
N LEU A 71 -9.81 23.72 13.55
CA LEU A 71 -9.85 22.67 12.53
C LEU A 71 -8.44 22.30 12.05
N ALA A 72 -7.53 23.27 11.99
CA ALA A 72 -6.13 23.03 11.69
C ALA A 72 -5.46 22.08 12.69
N PHE A 73 -5.73 22.30 13.98
CA PHE A 73 -5.27 21.43 15.05
C PHE A 73 -5.82 20.00 14.87
N VAL A 74 -7.13 19.86 14.59
CA VAL A 74 -7.76 18.56 14.33
C VAL A 74 -7.12 17.85 13.12
N VAL A 75 -6.86 18.57 12.03
CA VAL A 75 -6.18 18.00 10.85
C VAL A 75 -4.80 17.48 11.22
N ASP A 76 -4.00 18.26 11.96
CA ASP A 76 -2.64 17.87 12.34
C ASP A 76 -2.65 16.66 13.30
N GLU A 77 -3.64 16.55 14.19
CA GLU A 77 -3.83 15.36 15.02
C GLU A 77 -4.17 14.11 14.19
N GLU A 78 -5.08 14.23 13.22
CA GLU A 78 -5.49 13.10 12.38
C GLU A 78 -4.36 12.64 11.46
N VAL A 79 -3.57 13.57 10.91
CA VAL A 79 -2.37 13.25 10.13
C VAL A 79 -1.35 12.52 10.98
N ARG A 80 -1.07 13.01 12.20
CA ARG A 80 -0.15 12.35 13.12
C ARG A 80 -0.62 10.93 13.44
N LYS A 81 -1.90 10.76 13.77
CA LYS A 81 -2.48 9.45 14.08
C LYS A 81 -2.30 8.46 12.92
N LEU A 82 -2.61 8.87 11.68
CA LEU A 82 -2.41 8.02 10.50
C LEU A 82 -0.95 7.60 10.31
N LEU A 83 -0.01 8.51 10.55
CA LEU A 83 1.42 8.22 10.43
C LEU A 83 1.92 7.30 11.54
N ASP A 84 1.49 7.53 12.79
CA ASP A 84 1.85 6.72 13.94
C ASP A 84 1.31 5.28 13.79
N ASP A 85 0.05 5.13 13.37
CA ASP A 85 -0.57 3.83 13.10
C ASP A 85 0.18 3.09 11.98
N ALA A 86 0.51 3.79 10.88
CA ALA A 86 1.26 3.21 9.77
C ALA A 86 2.70 2.85 10.16
N HIS A 87 3.34 3.64 11.02
CA HIS A 87 4.67 3.34 11.56
C HIS A 87 4.63 2.09 12.44
N ALA A 88 3.67 2.01 13.35
CA ALA A 88 3.48 0.86 14.23
C ALA A 88 3.17 -0.41 13.43
N GLU A 89 2.30 -0.34 12.42
CA GLU A 89 2.01 -1.47 11.53
C GLU A 89 3.27 -1.94 10.80
N ALA A 90 4.03 -1.01 10.19
CA ALA A 90 5.29 -1.35 9.55
C ALA A 90 6.30 -1.99 10.51
N TYR A 91 6.35 -1.53 11.76
CA TYR A 91 7.23 -2.09 12.80
C TYR A 91 6.88 -3.54 13.11
N TRP A 92 5.60 -3.84 13.30
CA TRP A 92 5.15 -5.20 13.57
C TRP A 92 5.36 -6.13 12.37
N VAL A 93 5.07 -5.65 11.15
CA VAL A 93 5.27 -6.42 9.91
C VAL A 93 6.75 -6.78 9.72
N LEU A 94 7.64 -5.80 9.89
CA LEU A 94 9.07 -5.99 9.69
C LEU A 94 9.68 -6.87 10.79
N ASN A 95 9.29 -6.70 12.06
CA ASN A 95 9.78 -7.57 13.13
C ASN A 95 9.30 -9.01 12.98
N LYS A 96 8.06 -9.23 12.54
CA LYS A 96 7.54 -10.58 12.28
C LYS A 96 8.26 -11.29 11.14
N ASN A 97 8.89 -10.53 10.24
CA ASN A 97 9.62 -11.04 9.08
C ASN A 97 11.11 -10.65 9.15
N ARG A 98 11.67 -10.54 10.37
CA ARG A 98 13.03 -10.01 10.58
C ARG A 98 14.10 -10.89 9.93
N ASP A 99 13.92 -12.20 10.00
CA ASP A 99 14.76 -13.19 9.34
C ASP A 99 14.81 -13.00 7.81
N ILE A 100 13.66 -12.71 7.19
CA ILE A 100 13.56 -12.45 5.76
C ILE A 100 14.22 -11.11 5.39
N LEU A 101 14.01 -10.08 6.23
CA LEU A 101 14.66 -8.77 6.06
C LEU A 101 16.19 -8.89 6.11
N ASP A 102 16.72 -9.62 7.09
CA ASP A 102 18.15 -9.83 7.27
C ASP A 102 18.74 -10.66 6.10
N HIS A 103 18.00 -11.67 5.60
CA HIS A 103 18.40 -12.43 4.42
C HIS A 103 18.47 -11.56 3.17
N LEU A 104 17.45 -10.72 2.93
CA LEU A 104 17.42 -9.76 1.83
C LEU A 104 18.62 -8.80 1.89
N ALA A 105 18.86 -8.20 3.05
CA ALA A 105 19.96 -7.27 3.26
C ALA A 105 21.32 -7.95 3.01
N SER A 106 21.51 -9.16 3.54
CA SER A 106 22.74 -9.93 3.34
C SER A 106 23.01 -10.21 1.86
N LYS A 107 21.95 -10.57 1.11
CA LYS A 107 22.07 -10.82 -0.33
C LYS A 107 22.39 -9.55 -1.12
N LEU A 108 21.81 -8.41 -0.76
CA LEU A 108 22.13 -7.13 -1.38
C LEU A 108 23.56 -6.66 -1.07
N LEU A 109 24.12 -6.99 0.10
CA LEU A 109 25.53 -6.73 0.39
C LEU A 109 26.49 -7.57 -0.47
N GLU A 110 26.10 -8.79 -0.84
CA GLU A 110 26.89 -9.67 -1.71
C GLU A 110 26.86 -9.25 -3.18
N GLN A 111 25.69 -8.82 -3.68
CA GLN A 111 25.42 -8.70 -5.11
C GLN A 111 25.05 -7.30 -5.58
N GLU A 112 24.86 -6.34 -4.66
CA GLU A 112 24.40 -4.95 -4.87
C GLU A 112 22.99 -4.81 -5.48
N THR A 113 22.59 -5.70 -6.39
CA THR A 113 21.28 -5.72 -7.05
C THR A 113 20.74 -7.14 -7.12
N LEU A 114 19.44 -7.30 -6.87
CA LEU A 114 18.73 -8.57 -6.99
C LEU A 114 17.69 -8.49 -8.10
N ASN A 115 17.52 -9.57 -8.84
CA ASN A 115 16.50 -9.70 -9.87
C ASN A 115 15.15 -10.20 -9.29
N ARG A 116 14.12 -10.22 -10.13
CA ARG A 116 12.75 -10.61 -9.73
C ARG A 116 12.66 -12.04 -9.18
N HIS A 117 13.37 -12.99 -9.76
CA HIS A 117 13.32 -14.39 -9.32
C HIS A 117 13.97 -14.54 -7.95
N GLU A 118 15.13 -13.94 -7.75
CA GLU A 118 15.84 -13.94 -6.45
C GLU A 118 14.99 -13.30 -5.33
N LEU A 119 14.31 -12.20 -5.63
CA LEU A 119 13.37 -11.58 -4.68
C LEU A 119 12.17 -12.48 -4.38
N ALA A 120 11.62 -13.17 -5.39
CA ALA A 120 10.51 -14.09 -5.17
C ALA A 120 10.90 -15.24 -4.26
N ASP A 121 12.11 -15.77 -4.41
CA ASP A 121 12.65 -16.83 -3.57
C ASP A 121 12.84 -16.36 -2.11
N ILE A 122 13.38 -15.16 -1.92
CA ILE A 122 13.55 -14.56 -0.58
C ILE A 122 12.19 -14.35 0.10
N PHE A 123 11.18 -13.88 -0.63
CA PHE A 123 9.85 -13.59 -0.09
C PHE A 123 8.88 -14.77 -0.04
N ALA A 124 9.30 -15.97 -0.47
CA ALA A 124 8.45 -17.16 -0.53
C ALA A 124 7.79 -17.48 0.82
N ASN A 125 8.47 -17.20 1.94
CA ASN A 125 8.00 -17.52 3.29
C ASN A 125 7.50 -16.28 4.06
N VAL A 126 7.12 -15.20 3.37
CA VAL A 126 6.67 -13.98 4.06
C VAL A 126 5.40 -14.22 4.87
N HIS A 127 5.46 -13.87 6.15
CA HIS A 127 4.30 -13.89 7.04
C HIS A 127 3.42 -12.70 6.72
N LYS A 128 2.33 -12.96 6.00
CA LYS A 128 1.30 -11.96 5.72
C LYS A 128 0.71 -11.43 7.03
N TYR A 129 0.58 -10.11 7.12
CA TYR A 129 -0.07 -9.46 8.25
C TYR A 129 -1.56 -9.72 8.20
N THR A 130 -2.22 -9.70 9.36
CA THR A 130 -3.68 -9.83 9.42
C THR A 130 -4.31 -8.69 8.63
N PRO A 131 -5.34 -8.97 7.80
CA PRO A 131 -6.08 -7.91 7.14
C PRO A 131 -6.55 -6.89 8.17
N ARG A 132 -6.47 -5.60 7.81
CA ARG A 132 -7.01 -4.54 8.66
C ARG A 132 -8.52 -4.73 8.80
N ASP A 133 -9.03 -4.31 9.95
CA ASP A 133 -10.47 -4.18 10.15
C ASP A 133 -11.07 -3.29 9.07
N THR A 134 -12.33 -3.57 8.73
CA THR A 134 -13.06 -2.78 7.75
C THR A 134 -13.08 -1.32 8.20
N TRP A 135 -12.56 -0.44 7.36
CA TRP A 135 -12.62 0.98 7.64
C TRP A 135 -14.06 1.45 7.59
N LEU A 136 -14.50 2.09 8.66
CA LEU A 136 -15.81 2.72 8.78
C LEU A 136 -15.62 4.21 9.00
N PHE A 137 -16.35 5.02 8.22
CA PHE A 137 -16.34 6.48 8.41
C PHE A 137 -16.86 6.87 9.80
N HIS A 138 -17.81 6.14 10.37
CA HIS A 138 -18.10 6.20 11.80
C HIS A 138 -18.19 4.79 12.36
N GLN A 139 -17.61 4.59 13.56
CA GLN A 139 -17.47 3.28 14.19
C GLN A 139 -18.81 2.66 14.64
N ASP A 140 -19.88 3.46 14.72
CA ASP A 140 -21.23 3.02 15.09
C ASP A 140 -22.07 2.52 13.90
N ARG A 141 -21.54 2.61 12.67
CA ARG A 141 -22.26 2.16 11.47
C ARG A 141 -22.18 0.63 11.30
N PRO A 142 -23.31 -0.05 11.01
CA PRO A 142 -23.27 -1.47 10.71
C PRO A 142 -22.58 -1.74 9.37
N VAL A 143 -21.88 -2.88 9.28
CA VAL A 143 -21.35 -3.41 8.02
C VAL A 143 -22.49 -4.09 7.27
N SER A 144 -22.58 -3.87 5.95
CA SER A 144 -23.56 -4.56 5.12
C SER A 144 -23.18 -6.03 4.94
N GLU A 145 -24.12 -6.93 5.21
CA GLU A 145 -23.99 -8.37 4.94
C GLU A 145 -24.10 -8.73 3.44
N LEU A 146 -24.65 -7.82 2.63
CA LEU A 146 -24.71 -8.01 1.19
C LEU A 146 -23.32 -7.74 0.57
N PRO A 147 -22.82 -8.63 -0.30
CA PRO A 147 -21.55 -8.45 -0.97
C PRO A 147 -21.60 -7.28 -1.96
N ALA A 148 -20.42 -6.86 -2.44
CA ALA A 148 -20.33 -5.94 -3.56
C ALA A 148 -21.05 -6.53 -4.79
N VAL A 149 -21.60 -5.66 -5.63
CA VAL A 149 -22.26 -6.07 -6.88
C VAL A 149 -21.26 -6.84 -7.75
N ASP A 150 -21.63 -8.04 -8.18
CA ASP A 150 -20.82 -8.83 -9.09
C ASP A 150 -20.60 -8.06 -10.39
N MET A 151 -19.34 -8.01 -10.82
CA MET A 151 -19.00 -7.41 -12.11
C MET A 151 -19.61 -8.25 -13.24
N PRO A 152 -20.26 -7.64 -14.24
CA PRO A 152 -20.79 -8.38 -15.37
C PRO A 152 -19.66 -9.13 -16.09
N GLU A 153 -19.93 -10.37 -16.50
CA GLU A 153 -18.96 -11.17 -17.26
C GLU A 153 -18.50 -10.39 -18.50
N GLY A 154 -17.20 -10.13 -18.60
CA GLY A 154 -16.58 -9.45 -19.75
C GLY A 154 -15.97 -8.07 -19.48
N THR A 155 -16.22 -7.44 -18.33
CA THR A 155 -15.47 -6.22 -17.92
C THR A 155 -14.22 -6.61 -17.13
N ALA A 156 -13.31 -7.36 -17.75
CA ALA A 156 -12.00 -7.61 -17.18
C ALA A 156 -11.13 -6.35 -17.37
N THR A 157 -11.07 -5.48 -16.36
CA THR A 157 -9.84 -4.73 -16.13
C THR A 157 -8.79 -5.76 -15.69
N ASP A 158 -7.80 -5.94 -16.55
CA ASP A 158 -6.67 -6.87 -16.50
C ASP A 158 -6.37 -7.51 -15.13
N LYS A 159 -6.84 -8.75 -14.93
CA LYS A 159 -6.40 -9.65 -13.84
C LYS A 159 -5.02 -10.24 -14.17
N ARG A 160 -4.01 -9.41 -14.42
CA ARG A 160 -2.59 -9.81 -14.50
C ARG A 160 -1.75 -9.16 -13.41
N ALA A 161 -2.20 -9.28 -12.18
CA ALA A 161 -1.32 -9.19 -11.03
C ALA A 161 -2.01 -9.91 -9.87
N HIS A 162 -1.75 -11.20 -9.70
CA HIS A 162 -1.58 -11.90 -8.42
C HIS A 162 -1.76 -13.41 -8.61
N SER A 163 -0.77 -14.17 -8.15
CA SER A 163 -0.69 -15.64 -8.05
C SER A 163 -0.43 -16.34 -9.40
N GLU A 164 0.84 -16.54 -9.78
CA GLU A 164 1.77 -17.60 -9.34
C GLU A 164 1.80 -18.73 -10.38
N ASN A 165 2.94 -18.87 -11.04
CA ASN A 165 3.28 -20.07 -11.78
C ASN A 165 4.46 -20.73 -11.04
N SER A 166 4.17 -21.78 -10.31
CA SER A 166 5.06 -22.92 -10.07
C SER A 166 4.15 -24.14 -10.07
N THR A 167 4.12 -24.89 -11.18
CA THR A 167 4.97 -26.07 -11.44
C THR A 167 4.73 -27.15 -10.38
N ALA A 168 4.56 -28.42 -10.66
CA ALA A 168 4.51 -29.24 -11.87
C ALA A 168 3.90 -30.60 -11.42
N THR A 169 3.85 -31.57 -12.33
CA THR A 169 3.85 -33.05 -12.15
C THR A 169 2.82 -33.65 -13.10
N THR A 170 3.22 -33.93 -14.34
CA THR A 170 3.75 -35.21 -14.90
C THR A 170 2.73 -36.34 -15.01
N ASP A 171 2.67 -36.81 -16.26
CA ASP A 171 2.42 -38.17 -16.74
C ASP A 171 1.01 -38.75 -16.56
N ASP A 172 0.31 -38.95 -17.68
CA ASP A 172 0.05 -40.33 -18.09
C ASP A 172 -0.29 -40.52 -19.58
N VAL A 173 0.06 -41.71 -20.05
CA VAL A 173 0.19 -42.21 -21.42
C VAL A 173 -1.10 -42.85 -21.94
N HIS A 174 -1.50 -42.59 -23.20
CA HIS A 174 -2.08 -43.59 -24.16
C HIS A 174 -2.52 -42.86 -25.45
N SER A 175 -1.80 -42.96 -26.57
CA SER A 175 -1.84 -44.02 -27.60
C SER A 175 -3.11 -44.06 -28.46
N ASP A 176 -2.87 -43.86 -29.76
CA ASP A 176 -3.43 -44.64 -30.88
C ASP A 176 -4.93 -44.50 -31.18
N SER A 177 -5.27 -43.90 -32.32
CA SER A 177 -5.61 -44.68 -33.52
C SER A 177 -6.06 -43.82 -34.70
N ARG A 178 -5.42 -44.13 -35.83
CA ARG A 178 -5.76 -43.90 -37.24
C ARG A 178 -7.26 -43.88 -37.55
N GLY A 179 -7.62 -43.10 -38.58
CA GLY A 179 -8.90 -43.19 -39.28
C GLY A 179 -8.93 -42.25 -40.48
N ASP A 180 -8.46 -42.76 -41.61
CA ASP A 180 -8.47 -42.16 -42.94
C ASP A 180 -9.88 -41.83 -43.47
N ASP A 181 -9.89 -40.85 -44.37
CA ASP A 181 -10.59 -40.84 -45.66
C ASP A 181 -12.12 -40.67 -45.82
N GLN A 182 -12.39 -39.78 -46.78
CA GLN A 182 -13.54 -39.64 -47.69
C GLN A 182 -14.83 -38.98 -47.17
N GLU A 183 -15.12 -37.76 -47.64
CA GLU A 183 -15.88 -37.54 -48.88
C GLU A 183 -15.98 -36.04 -49.23
N ASN A 184 -15.70 -35.77 -50.51
CA ASN A 184 -16.00 -34.58 -51.34
C ASN A 184 -15.06 -33.36 -51.28
#